data_AF-A0A4R6V187-F1
#
_entry.id   AF-A0A4R6V187-F1
#
_cell.length_a   1.000
_cell.length_b   1.000
_cell.length_c   1.000
_cell.angle_alpha   90.00
_cell.angle_beta   90.00
_cell.angle_gamma   90.00
#
_symmetry.space_group_name_H-M   'P 1'
#
loop_
_entity.id
_entity.type
_entity.pdbx_description
1 polymer ?
#
loop_
_entity_poly.entity_id
_entity_poly.type
_entity_poly.pdbx_seq_one_letter_code
_entity_poly.pdbx_strand_id
1 'polypeptide(L)'
;MDRDFREEFSHLTYFVEAYLHQDWGIEGGSIEEVMRSKRELAPVVPGIRSDAEKLLAESLSERALEDIFENTWGSGYEPGDATDGSWADALREIIDASLSVESTENT
;
A
#
# COMPACT_ATOMS: atom_id res chain seq x y z
N MET A 1 -13.64 17.53 13.76
CA MET A 1 -12.94 16.35 14.28
C MET A 1 -12.15 15.88 13.10
N ASP A 2 -10.86 16.20 13.06
CA ASP A 2 -10.01 15.83 11.94
C ASP A 2 -9.87 14.30 11.97
N ARG A 3 -10.08 13.65 10.81
CA ARG A 3 -10.01 12.20 10.67
C ARG A 3 -8.54 11.79 10.81
N ASP A 4 -8.25 10.84 11.70
CA ASP A 4 -6.91 10.29 11.84
C ASP A 4 -6.74 9.09 10.89
N PHE A 5 -6.25 9.38 9.68
CA PHE A 5 -5.99 8.37 8.66
C PHE A 5 -4.93 7.33 9.09
N ARG A 6 -4.04 7.66 10.04
CA ARG A 6 -3.04 6.69 10.53
C ARG A 6 -3.69 5.63 11.41
N GLU A 7 -4.60 6.03 12.29
CA GLU A 7 -5.30 5.09 13.18
C GLU A 7 -6.31 4.23 12.37
N GLU A 8 -7.06 4.85 11.47
CA GLU A 8 -8.13 4.18 10.73
C GLU A 8 -7.62 3.14 9.71
N PHE A 9 -6.46 3.42 9.09
CA PHE A 9 -5.86 2.57 8.05
C PHE A 9 -4.53 1.94 8.52
N SER A 10 -4.44 1.63 9.82
CA SER A 10 -3.18 1.27 10.48
C SER A 10 -2.37 0.13 9.83
N HIS A 11 -2.99 -0.86 9.20
CA HIS A 11 -2.23 -1.93 8.51
C HIS A 11 -1.62 -1.41 7.22
N LEU A 12 -2.38 -0.64 6.45
CA LEU A 12 -1.90 0.00 5.24
C LEU A 12 -0.82 1.04 5.56
N THR A 13 -1.02 1.87 6.60
CA THR A 13 0.00 2.80 7.09
C THR A 13 1.28 2.07 7.48
N TYR A 14 1.18 0.98 8.23
CA TYR A 14 2.34 0.15 8.58
C TYR A 14 3.08 -0.36 7.33
N PHE A 15 2.35 -0.87 6.33
CA PHE A 15 2.95 -1.35 5.10
C PHE A 15 3.69 -0.23 4.34
N VAL A 16 3.05 0.93 4.19
CA VAL A 16 3.62 2.09 3.50
C VAL A 16 4.89 2.57 4.20
N GLU A 17 4.82 2.80 5.51
CA GLU A 17 5.95 3.34 6.30
C GLU A 17 7.14 2.38 6.36
N ALA A 18 6.87 1.08 6.54
CA ALA A 18 7.93 0.11 6.77
C ALA A 18 8.51 -0.49 5.48
N TYR A 19 7.77 -0.50 4.37
CA TYR A 19 8.16 -1.25 3.17
C TYR A 19 8.07 -0.48 1.86
N LEU A 20 7.36 0.65 1.82
CA LEU A 20 7.33 1.57 0.68
C LEU A 20 8.09 2.86 0.98
N HIS A 21 9.22 2.74 1.69
CA HIS A 21 10.14 3.85 1.97
C HIS A 21 10.99 4.22 0.73
N GLN A 22 11.82 5.27 0.79
CA GLN A 22 12.55 5.81 -0.37
C GLN A 22 13.46 4.80 -1.11
N ASP A 23 13.89 3.75 -0.40
CA ASP A 23 14.80 2.71 -0.93
C ASP A 23 14.05 1.39 -1.24
N TRP A 24 12.71 1.40 -1.28
CA TRP A 24 11.89 0.20 -1.46
C TRP A 24 12.28 -0.61 -2.71
N GLY A 25 12.68 0.09 -3.78
CA GLY A 25 13.09 -0.51 -5.06
C GLY A 25 14.35 -1.37 -4.97
N ILE A 26 15.13 -1.27 -3.88
CA ILE A 26 16.26 -2.16 -3.61
C ILE A 26 15.78 -3.51 -3.04
N GLU A 27 14.64 -3.51 -2.35
CA GLU A 27 14.07 -4.67 -1.69
C GLU A 27 13.16 -5.51 -2.59
N GLY A 28 12.57 -4.89 -3.63
CA GLY A 28 11.76 -5.55 -4.65
C GLY A 28 11.46 -4.60 -5.82
N GLY A 29 11.25 -5.15 -7.02
CA GLY A 29 10.93 -4.37 -8.22
C GLY A 29 9.44 -4.01 -8.35
N SER A 30 8.58 -4.55 -7.48
CA SER A 30 7.13 -4.29 -7.43
C SER A 30 6.56 -4.47 -6.02
N ILE A 31 5.33 -3.95 -5.79
CA ILE A 31 4.62 -4.11 -4.51
C ILE A 31 4.38 -5.60 -4.20
N GLU A 32 4.06 -6.40 -5.22
CA GLU A 32 3.89 -7.84 -5.08
C GLU A 32 5.16 -8.55 -4.61
N GLU A 33 6.32 -8.19 -5.16
CA GLU A 33 7.60 -8.76 -4.73
C GLU A 33 7.95 -8.36 -3.30
N VAL A 34 7.71 -7.10 -2.93
CA VAL A 34 7.87 -6.63 -1.55
C VAL A 34 6.99 -7.43 -0.60
N MET A 35 5.69 -7.57 -0.89
CA MET A 35 4.78 -8.35 -0.03
C MET A 35 5.17 -9.82 0.07
N ARG A 36 5.56 -10.44 -1.04
CA ARG A 36 5.93 -11.87 -1.09
C ARG A 36 7.26 -12.17 -0.39
N SER A 37 8.22 -11.24 -0.46
CA SER A 37 9.57 -11.46 0.09
C SER A 37 9.64 -11.37 1.62
N LYS A 38 8.63 -10.74 2.25
CA LYS A 38 8.61 -10.46 3.70
C LYS A 38 7.62 -11.40 4.40
N ARG A 39 8.14 -12.47 4.99
CA ARG A 39 7.31 -13.46 5.70
C ARG A 39 6.53 -12.85 6.86
N GLU A 40 7.04 -11.79 7.48
CA GLU A 40 6.36 -11.10 8.56
C GLU A 40 5.09 -10.35 8.10
N LEU A 41 4.92 -10.13 6.79
CA LEU A 41 3.71 -9.50 6.25
C LEU A 41 2.54 -10.48 6.12
N ALA A 42 2.78 -11.78 5.96
CA ALA A 42 1.73 -12.79 5.79
C ALA A 42 0.52 -12.65 6.76
N PRO A 43 0.71 -12.52 8.09
CA PRO A 43 -0.42 -12.39 9.01
C PRO A 43 -1.18 -11.05 8.91
N VAL A 44 -0.58 -10.00 8.32
CA VAL A 44 -1.18 -8.66 8.22
C VAL A 44 -1.67 -8.31 6.81
N VAL A 45 -1.30 -9.09 5.79
CA VAL A 45 -1.75 -8.91 4.39
C VAL A 45 -3.28 -8.77 4.27
N PRO A 46 -4.12 -9.59 4.92
CA PRO A 46 -5.57 -9.40 4.84
C PRO A 46 -6.04 -8.04 5.38
N GLY A 47 -5.35 -7.50 6.40
CA GLY A 47 -5.60 -6.17 6.95
C GLY A 47 -5.17 -5.06 6.00
N ILE A 48 -4.00 -5.20 5.37
CA ILE A 48 -3.48 -4.27 4.34
C ILE A 48 -4.48 -4.17 3.18
N ARG A 49 -4.94 -5.31 2.65
CA ARG A 49 -5.98 -5.35 1.61
C ARG A 49 -7.24 -4.62 2.05
N SER A 50 -7.76 -4.96 3.24
CA SER A 50 -9.01 -4.37 3.73
C SER A 50 -8.92 -2.85 3.87
N ASP A 51 -7.78 -2.34 4.34
CA ASP A 51 -7.56 -0.91 4.49
C ASP A 51 -7.40 -0.22 3.12
N ALA A 52 -6.73 -0.86 2.15
CA ALA A 52 -6.63 -0.37 0.77
C ALA A 52 -7.99 -0.32 0.06
N GLU A 53 -8.82 -1.37 0.19
CA GLU A 53 -10.17 -1.41 -0.36
C GLU A 53 -11.06 -0.30 0.22
N LYS A 54 -11.00 -0.09 1.54
CA LYS A 54 -11.74 0.99 2.20
C LYS A 54 -11.29 2.36 1.69
N LEU A 55 -9.98 2.61 1.63
CA LEU A 55 -9.46 3.91 1.19
C LEU A 55 -9.82 4.19 -0.27
N LEU A 56 -9.76 3.16 -1.13
CA LEU A 56 -10.18 3.27 -2.52
C LEU A 56 -11.68 3.58 -2.64
N ALA A 57 -12.51 3.00 -1.78
CA ALA A 57 -13.95 3.24 -1.75
C ALA A 57 -14.33 4.68 -1.32
N GLU A 58 -13.47 5.37 -0.56
CA GLU A 58 -13.66 6.78 -0.19
C GLU A 58 -13.70 7.71 -1.41
N SER A 59 -13.23 7.24 -2.58
CA SER A 59 -13.27 8.01 -3.84
C SER A 59 -12.62 9.40 -3.71
N LEU A 60 -11.53 9.47 -2.94
CA LEU A 60 -10.75 10.68 -2.73
C LEU A 60 -10.11 11.13 -4.06
N SER A 61 -9.91 12.43 -4.20
CA SER A 61 -9.15 12.96 -5.33
C SER A 61 -7.69 12.50 -5.27
N GLU A 62 -7.04 12.41 -6.42
CA GLU A 62 -5.62 12.04 -6.52
C GLU A 62 -4.72 12.83 -5.56
N ARG A 63 -4.83 14.17 -5.55
CA ARG A 63 -4.07 15.04 -4.65
C ARG A 63 -4.30 14.75 -3.16
N ALA A 64 -5.48 14.27 -2.79
CA ALA A 64 -5.78 13.92 -1.40
C ALA A 64 -5.15 12.58 -1.03
N LEU A 65 -5.10 11.62 -1.96
CA LEU A 65 -4.35 10.39 -1.77
C LEU A 65 -2.85 10.69 -1.68
N GLU A 66 -2.31 11.50 -2.58
CA GLU A 66 -0.91 11.97 -2.55
C GLU A 66 -0.55 12.57 -1.19
N ASP A 67 -1.37 13.48 -0.66
CA ASP A 67 -1.14 14.09 0.66
C ASP A 67 -1.19 13.07 1.81
N ILE A 68 -2.08 12.07 1.71
CA ILE A 68 -2.14 10.98 2.70
C ILE A 68 -0.87 10.12 2.62
N PHE A 69 -0.49 9.66 1.44
CA PHE A 69 0.65 8.76 1.29
C PHE A 69 1.98 9.46 1.57
N GLU A 70 2.23 10.63 1.01
CA GLU A 70 3.52 11.32 1.13
C GLU A 70 3.64 12.11 2.43
N ASN A 71 2.66 12.97 2.75
CA ASN A 71 2.78 13.87 3.88
C ASN A 71 2.28 13.25 5.18
N THR A 72 1.20 12.45 5.12
CA THR A 72 0.64 11.83 6.32
C THR A 72 1.37 10.54 6.67
N TRP A 73 1.68 9.68 5.71
CA TRP A 73 2.31 8.37 5.94
C TRP A 73 3.80 8.34 5.59
N GLY A 74 4.35 9.34 4.91
CA GLY A 74 5.79 9.38 4.63
C GLY A 74 6.25 8.32 3.62
N SER A 75 5.38 7.93 2.68
CA SER A 75 5.74 7.03 1.57
C SER A 75 6.94 7.59 0.80
N GLY A 76 7.88 6.72 0.47
CA GLY A 76 8.92 6.97 -0.52
C GLY A 76 8.69 6.27 -1.87
N TYR A 77 7.62 5.46 -1.97
CA TYR A 77 7.08 5.00 -3.25
C TYR A 77 6.32 6.13 -3.94
N GLU A 78 6.50 6.28 -5.25
CA GLU A 78 5.74 7.20 -6.09
C GLU A 78 5.09 6.37 -7.23
N PRO A 79 3.76 6.41 -7.39
CA PRO A 79 3.11 5.78 -8.53
C PRO A 79 3.57 6.48 -9.82
N GLY A 80 4.12 5.72 -10.77
CA GLY A 80 4.29 6.22 -12.14
C GLY A 80 5.67 6.73 -12.56
N ASP A 81 6.76 6.36 -11.88
CA ASP A 81 8.15 6.65 -12.33
C ASP A 81 8.47 6.20 -13.78
N ALA A 82 7.62 5.40 -14.42
CA ALA A 82 7.76 4.99 -15.81
C ALA A 82 6.63 5.46 -16.77
N THR A 83 5.37 5.58 -16.33
CA THR A 83 4.22 5.98 -17.17
C THR A 83 2.94 6.08 -16.32
N ASP A 84 2.40 7.29 -16.14
CA ASP A 84 0.99 7.61 -15.83
C ASP A 84 0.32 6.88 -14.63
N GLY A 85 1.09 6.39 -13.65
CA GLY A 85 0.53 5.76 -12.44
C GLY A 85 -0.16 6.77 -11.53
N SER A 86 -1.27 6.38 -10.90
CA SER A 86 -1.95 7.14 -9.85
C SER A 86 -1.90 6.43 -8.50
N TRP A 87 -2.09 7.16 -7.39
CA TRP A 87 -2.22 6.56 -6.06
C TRP A 87 -3.42 5.62 -5.96
N ALA A 88 -4.48 5.87 -6.74
CA ALA A 88 -5.58 4.93 -6.88
C ALA A 88 -5.15 3.62 -7.56
N ASP A 89 -4.21 3.68 -8.51
CA ASP A 89 -3.64 2.48 -9.14
C ASP A 89 -2.69 1.74 -8.19
N ALA A 90 -1.89 2.47 -7.40
CA ALA A 90 -1.06 1.87 -6.36
C ALA A 90 -1.91 1.12 -5.31
N LEU A 91 -3.06 1.67 -4.91
CA LEU A 91 -4.03 0.98 -4.06
C LEU A 91 -4.57 -0.31 -4.70
N ARG A 92 -4.85 -0.31 -6.00
CA ARG A 92 -5.26 -1.52 -6.72
C ARG A 92 -4.14 -2.55 -6.78
N GLU A 93 -2.91 -2.11 -7.04
CA GLU A 93 -1.73 -2.99 -7.03
C GLU A 93 -1.54 -3.65 -5.65
N ILE A 94 -1.72 -2.91 -4.57
CA ILE A 94 -1.68 -3.43 -3.18
C ILE A 94 -2.75 -4.50 -2.96
N ILE A 95 -3.98 -4.28 -3.46
CA ILE A 95 -5.09 -5.24 -3.34
C ILE A 95 -4.77 -6.53 -4.13
N ASP A 96 -4.32 -6.38 -5.37
CA ASP A 96 -3.98 -7.51 -6.26
C ASP A 96 -2.78 -8.32 -5.72
N ALA A 97 -1.74 -7.63 -5.23
CA ALA A 97 -0.59 -8.24 -4.57
C ALA A 97 -1.01 -9.03 -3.33
N SER A 98 -1.89 -8.47 -2.51
CA SER A 98 -2.39 -9.13 -1.30
C SER A 98 -3.11 -10.45 -1.63
N LEU A 99 -3.97 -10.43 -2.66
CA LEU A 99 -4.69 -11.62 -3.14
C LEU A 99 -3.74 -12.71 -3.68
N SER A 100 -2.69 -12.29 -4.39
CA SER A 100 -1.64 -13.20 -4.92
C SER A 100 -0.90 -13.92 -3.79
N VAL A 101 -0.52 -13.18 -2.74
CA VAL A 101 0.16 -13.75 -1.56
C VAL A 101 -0.74 -14.74 -0.83
N GLU A 102 -1.99 -14.37 -0.54
CA GLU A 102 -2.96 -15.25 0.15
C GLU A 102 -3.26 -16.55 -0.63
N SER A 103 -3.25 -16.50 -1.96
CA SER A 103 -3.48 -17.67 -2.81
C SER A 103 -2.32 -18.67 -2.76
N THR A 104 -1.11 -18.20 -2.46
CA THR A 104 0.11 -19.01 -2.44
C THR A 104 0.26 -19.80 -1.12
N GLU A 105 -0.26 -19.29 -0.01
CA GLU A 105 -0.18 -19.97 1.30
C GLU A 105 -1.20 -21.11 1.49
N ASN A 106 -2.15 -21.27 0.55
CA ASN A 106 -3.18 -22.33 0.56
C ASN A 106 -2.79 -23.60 -0.25
N THR A 107 -1.53 -23.73 -0.69
CA THR A 107 -1.02 -24.89 -1.45
C THR A 107 0.06 -25.62 -0.67
#